data_AF-A0A1V2AZK6-F1
#
_entry.id   AF-A0A1V2AZK6-F1
#
_cell.length_a   1.000
_cell.length_b   1.000
_cell.length_c   1.000
_cell.angle_alpha   90.00
_cell.angle_beta   90.00
_cell.angle_gamma   90.00
#
_symmetry.space_group_name_H-M   'P 1'
#
loop_
_entity.id
_entity.type
_entity.pdbx_description
1 polymer ?
#
loop_
_entity_poly.entity_id
_entity_poly.type
_entity_poly.pdbx_seq_one_letter_code
_entity_poly.pdbx_strand_id
1 'polypeptide(L)'
;MAANQLTERFIDLFNILKKIKGLPANKILASELGYKTGNSITEISKGRQNITLKAVQAFCDIYGKKYGFSIDYFIRSEGSQSEIKTLIEEERITREFYMDQFAELKMELAELKGQSFSREDYRKKLSAKLKAKLQGD
;
A
#
# COMPACT_ATOMS: atom_id res chain seq x y z
N MET A 1 -0.65 24.78 17.12
CA MET A 1 0.46 24.49 16.18
C MET A 1 -0.09 23.50 15.18
N ALA A 2 -0.11 23.81 13.89
CA ALA A 2 -0.57 22.83 12.89
C ALA A 2 0.38 21.63 12.94
N ALA A 3 -0.16 20.45 13.23
CA ALA A 3 0.61 19.22 13.14
C ALA A 3 1.04 19.06 11.68
N ASN A 4 2.30 18.68 11.48
CA ASN A 4 2.84 18.44 10.15
C ASN A 4 2.12 17.21 9.57
N GLN A 5 1.39 17.37 8.45
CA GLN A 5 0.66 16.28 7.77
C GLN A 5 1.54 15.04 7.53
N LEU A 6 2.84 15.25 7.29
CA LEU A 6 3.83 14.17 7.17
C LEU A 6 3.92 13.34 8.44
N THR A 7 3.96 14.00 9.61
CA THR A 7 4.00 13.37 10.92
C THR A 7 2.71 12.63 11.21
N GLU A 8 1.55 13.20 10.89
CA GLU A 8 0.26 12.55 11.10
C GLU A 8 0.15 11.24 10.31
N ARG A 9 0.48 11.27 9.02
CA ARG A 9 0.49 10.06 8.17
C ARG A 9 1.49 9.01 8.67
N PHE A 10 2.64 9.45 9.18
CA PHE A 10 3.59 8.54 9.83
C PHE A 10 3.01 7.90 11.07
N ILE A 11 2.35 8.66 11.94
CA ILE A 11 1.72 8.15 13.17
C ILE A 11 0.66 7.10 12.82
N ASP A 12 -0.17 7.37 11.82
CA ASP A 12 -1.23 6.45 11.39
C ASP A 12 -0.64 5.11 10.93
N LEU A 13 0.33 5.16 10.01
CA LEU A 13 0.96 3.96 9.50
C LEU A 13 1.75 3.22 10.58
N PHE A 14 2.47 3.95 11.43
CA PHE A 14 3.19 3.40 12.58
C PHE A 14 2.24 2.62 13.51
N ASN A 15 1.07 3.16 13.81
CA ASN A 15 0.09 2.52 14.68
C ASN A 15 -0.51 1.26 14.06
N ILE A 16 -0.78 1.27 12.76
CA ILE A 16 -1.23 0.08 12.01
C ILE A 16 -0.16 -1.03 12.10
N LEU A 17 1.08 -0.70 11.76
CA LEU A 17 2.18 -1.66 11.73
C LEU A 17 2.53 -2.18 13.13
N LYS A 18 2.39 -1.36 14.17
CA LYS A 18 2.59 -1.79 15.56
C LYS A 18 1.51 -2.79 16.02
N LYS A 19 0.25 -2.61 15.61
CA LYS A 19 -0.85 -3.54 15.94
C LYS A 19 -0.62 -4.93 15.35
N ILE A 20 -0.10 -5.01 14.12
CA ILE A 20 0.22 -6.29 13.46
C ILE A 20 1.60 -6.84 13.87
N LYS A 21 2.25 -6.25 14.89
CA LYS A 21 3.62 -6.58 15.33
C LYS A 21 4.65 -6.55 14.18
N GLY A 22 4.42 -5.68 13.20
CA GLY A 22 5.27 -5.50 12.03
C GLY A 22 6.50 -4.62 12.25
N LEU A 23 6.62 -4.00 13.43
CA LEU A 23 7.73 -3.12 13.79
C LEU A 23 8.52 -3.66 14.99
N PRO A 24 9.84 -3.43 15.03
CA PRO A 24 10.65 -3.77 16.19
C PRO A 24 10.37 -2.81 17.36
N ALA A 25 11.05 -3.03 18.48
CA ALA A 25 10.98 -2.12 19.63
C ALA A 25 11.43 -0.70 19.25
N ASN A 26 10.82 0.33 19.86
CA ASN A 26 11.09 1.75 19.56
C ASN A 26 12.59 2.12 19.62
N LYS A 27 13.39 1.46 20.47
CA LYS A 27 14.84 1.68 20.55
C LYS A 27 15.56 1.29 19.25
N ILE A 28 15.18 0.15 18.66
CA ILE A 28 15.76 -0.36 17.42
C ILE A 28 15.28 0.52 16.25
N LEU A 29 13.98 0.77 16.18
CA LEU A 29 13.40 1.64 15.16
C LEU A 29 14.02 3.05 15.19
N ALA A 30 14.25 3.63 16.37
CA ALA A 30 14.93 4.91 16.48
C ALA A 30 16.31 4.89 15.81
N SER A 31 17.12 3.86 16.09
CA SER A 31 18.45 3.72 15.51
C SER A 31 18.41 3.61 13.99
N GLU A 32 17.49 2.81 13.45
CA GLU A 32 17.29 2.64 12.01
C GLU A 32 16.86 3.93 11.31
N LEU A 33 16.04 4.74 11.98
CA LEU A 33 15.55 6.01 11.45
C LEU A 33 16.49 7.20 11.73
N GLY A 34 17.69 6.95 12.28
CA GLY A 34 18.70 7.98 12.54
C GLY A 34 18.44 8.83 13.80
N TYR A 35 17.59 8.37 14.71
CA TYR A 35 17.38 8.97 16.02
C TYR A 35 18.24 8.31 17.09
N LYS A 36 18.73 9.12 18.03
CA LYS A 36 19.61 8.64 19.11
C LYS A 36 18.88 7.82 20.18
N THR A 37 17.56 8.01 20.33
CA THR A 37 16.81 7.41 21.44
C THR A 37 15.45 6.89 21.00
N GLY A 38 15.02 5.78 21.61
CA GLY A 38 13.65 5.26 21.45
C GLY A 38 12.57 6.24 21.91
N ASN A 39 12.92 7.20 22.77
CA ASN A 39 11.99 8.23 23.23
C ASN A 39 11.56 9.17 22.09
N SER A 40 12.43 9.42 21.11
CA SER A 40 12.08 10.21 19.92
C SER A 40 10.91 9.59 19.16
N ILE A 41 10.90 8.26 18.99
CA ILE A 41 9.78 7.54 18.36
C ILE A 41 8.52 7.65 19.23
N THR A 42 8.65 7.54 20.55
CA THR A 42 7.51 7.69 21.47
C THR A 42 6.88 9.09 21.36
N GLU A 43 7.68 10.15 21.37
CA GLU A 43 7.18 11.53 21.27
C GLU A 43 6.61 11.84 19.88
N ILE A 44 7.20 11.30 18.81
CA ILE A 44 6.63 11.36 17.45
C ILE A 44 5.27 10.65 17.43
N SER A 45 5.19 9.42 17.95
CA SER A 45 3.94 8.63 17.96
C SER A 45 2.79 9.30 18.74
N LYS A 46 3.12 10.21 19.65
CA LYS A 46 2.16 11.00 20.44
C LYS A 46 1.85 12.37 19.81
N GLY A 47 2.41 12.68 18.64
CA GLY A 47 2.24 13.96 17.96
C GLY A 47 2.96 15.14 18.64
N ARG A 48 3.87 14.87 19.59
CA ARG A 48 4.60 15.91 20.34
C ARG A 48 5.89 16.34 19.65
N GLN A 49 6.41 15.52 18.76
CA GLN A 49 7.59 15.80 17.94
C GLN A 49 7.27 15.52 16.48
N ASN A 50 7.78 16.36 15.58
CA ASN A 50 7.68 16.12 14.14
C ASN A 50 8.70 15.09 13.67
N ILE A 51 8.26 14.21 12.76
CA ILE A 51 9.18 13.35 12.03
C ILE A 51 9.86 14.14 10.90
N THR A 52 11.10 13.80 10.60
CA THR A 52 11.83 14.40 9.49
C THR A 52 11.58 13.61 8.20
N LEU A 53 11.61 14.29 7.04
CA LEU A 53 11.49 13.63 5.74
C LEU A 53 12.56 12.54 5.54
N LYS A 54 13.79 12.77 6.02
CA LYS A 54 14.88 11.79 5.97
C LYS A 54 14.54 10.51 6.75
N ALA A 55 13.93 10.64 7.92
CA ALA A 55 13.49 9.48 8.71
C ALA A 55 12.33 8.76 8.03
N VAL A 56 11.39 9.47 7.39
CA VAL A 56 10.30 8.85 6.62
C VAL A 56 10.85 8.08 5.41
N GLN A 57 11.84 8.64 4.70
CA GLN A 57 12.51 7.94 3.60
C GLN A 57 13.15 6.64 4.09
N ALA A 58 13.95 6.71 5.17
CA ALA A 58 14.55 5.51 5.76
C ALA A 58 13.49 4.48 6.19
N PHE A 59 12.37 4.93 6.74
CA PHE A 59 11.25 4.06 7.11
C PHE A 59 10.66 3.34 5.88
N CYS A 60 10.46 4.05 4.77
CA CYS A 60 10.00 3.47 3.51
C CYS A 60 11.01 2.49 2.91
N ASP A 61 12.30 2.80 2.98
CA ASP A 61 13.34 1.93 2.41
C ASP A 61 13.43 0.59 3.16
N ILE A 62 13.28 0.61 4.48
CA ILE A 62 13.38 -0.58 5.33
C ILE A 62 12.08 -1.40 5.32
N TYR A 63 10.93 -0.74 5.43
CA TYR A 63 9.65 -1.39 5.69
C TYR A 63 8.66 -1.31 4.51
N GLY A 64 8.84 -0.34 3.61
CA GLY A 64 7.89 -0.01 2.55
C GLY A 64 7.63 -1.15 1.58
N LYS A 65 8.68 -1.84 1.10
CA LYS A 65 8.52 -2.99 0.19
C LYS A 65 7.72 -4.13 0.82
N LYS A 66 7.95 -4.42 2.09
CA LYS A 66 7.30 -5.52 2.82
C LYS A 66 5.81 -5.24 3.06
N TYR A 67 5.46 -3.98 3.32
CA TYR A 67 4.11 -3.58 3.71
C TYR A 67 3.36 -2.78 2.63
N GLY A 68 3.92 -2.67 1.44
CA GLY A 68 3.27 -2.08 0.27
C GLY A 68 3.12 -0.55 0.32
N PHE A 69 4.09 0.19 0.86
CA PHE A 69 4.07 1.65 0.88
C PHE A 69 5.40 2.26 0.40
N SER A 70 5.35 3.49 -0.11
CA SER A 70 6.51 4.25 -0.57
C SER A 70 6.49 5.67 0.01
N ILE A 71 7.55 6.43 -0.25
CA ILE A 71 7.60 7.85 0.12
C ILE A 71 6.46 8.66 -0.50
N ASP A 72 5.91 8.24 -1.64
CA ASP A 72 4.79 8.92 -2.29
C ASP A 72 3.52 8.89 -1.44
N TYR A 73 3.33 7.87 -0.59
CA TYR A 73 2.23 7.84 0.37
C TYR A 73 2.28 9.06 1.32
N PHE A 74 3.49 9.46 1.68
CA PHE A 74 3.75 10.54 2.62
C PHE A 74 3.81 11.91 1.96
N ILE A 75 4.37 11.99 0.74
CA ILE A 75 4.60 13.24 0.03
C ILE A 75 3.40 13.68 -0.80
N ARG A 76 2.51 12.78 -1.23
CA ARG A 76 1.30 13.17 -1.99
C ARG A 76 0.52 14.21 -1.18
N SER A 77 0.72 15.49 -1.51
CA SER A 77 -0.10 16.59 -1.05
C SER A 77 -1.53 16.18 -1.34
N GLU A 78 -2.43 16.42 -0.40
CA GLU A 78 -3.86 16.19 -0.53
C GLU A 78 -4.34 16.52 -1.95
N GLY A 79 -4.38 15.51 -2.81
CA GLY A 79 -5.43 15.48 -3.79
C GLY A 79 -6.67 15.38 -2.93
N SER A 80 -7.58 16.34 -3.08
CA SER A 80 -8.84 16.35 -2.34
C SER A 80 -9.41 14.92 -2.35
N GLN A 81 -10.13 14.47 -1.32
CA GLN A 81 -10.66 13.10 -1.32
C GLN A 81 -11.40 12.72 -2.62
N SER A 82 -11.90 13.70 -3.39
CA SER A 82 -12.41 13.46 -4.73
C SER A 82 -11.34 13.04 -5.74
N GLU A 83 -10.16 13.64 -5.78
CA GLU A 83 -9.06 13.24 -6.66
C GLU A 83 -8.53 11.84 -6.34
N ILE A 84 -8.43 11.47 -5.05
CA ILE A 84 -8.08 10.10 -4.65
C ILE A 84 -9.16 9.11 -5.10
N LYS A 85 -10.45 9.45 -4.94
CA LYS A 85 -11.55 8.62 -5.45
C LYS A 85 -11.50 8.50 -6.96
N THR A 86 -11.21 9.57 -7.68
CA THR A 86 -11.07 9.59 -9.14
C THR A 86 -9.92 8.69 -9.57
N LEU A 87 -8.74 8.81 -8.97
CA LEU A 87 -7.58 7.97 -9.30
C LEU A 87 -7.84 6.48 -9.00
N ILE A 88 -8.47 6.15 -7.87
CA ILE A 88 -8.86 4.78 -7.55
C ILE A 88 -9.87 4.24 -8.58
N GLU A 89 -10.82 5.06 -9.01
CA GLU A 89 -11.83 4.68 -9.98
C GLU A 89 -11.22 4.52 -11.39
N GLU A 90 -10.31 5.41 -11.79
CA GLU A 90 -9.53 5.29 -13.03
C GLU A 90 -8.67 4.02 -13.04
N GLU A 91 -8.01 3.72 -11.92
CA GLU A 91 -7.22 2.49 -11.76
C GLU A 91 -8.12 1.24 -11.79
N ARG A 92 -9.32 1.31 -11.18
CA ARG A 92 -10.34 0.24 -11.24
C ARG A 92 -10.80 -0.01 -12.68
N ILE A 93 -11.16 1.04 -13.41
CA ILE A 93 -11.61 0.97 -14.81
C ILE A 93 -10.49 0.42 -15.70
N THR A 94 -9.27 0.93 -15.53
CA THR A 94 -8.09 0.46 -16.28
C THR A 94 -7.82 -1.02 -16.02
N ARG A 95 -7.92 -1.45 -14.77
CA ARG A 95 -7.79 -2.86 -14.40
C ARG A 95 -8.89 -3.72 -15.01
N GLU A 96 -10.14 -3.26 -15.00
CA GLU A 96 -11.26 -3.98 -15.63
C GLU A 96 -11.06 -4.11 -17.14
N PHE A 97 -10.61 -3.05 -17.80
CA PHE A 97 -10.25 -3.07 -19.22
C PHE A 97 -9.18 -4.12 -19.52
N TYR A 98 -8.08 -4.14 -18.77
CA TYR A 98 -7.02 -5.14 -18.97
C TYR A 98 -7.48 -6.56 -18.65
N MET A 99 -8.36 -6.74 -17.65
CA MET A 99 -8.91 -8.05 -17.31
C MET A 99 -9.81 -8.59 -18.42
N ASP A 100 -10.53 -7.73 -19.11
CA ASP A 100 -11.37 -8.08 -20.25
C ASP A 100 -10.54 -8.42 -21.49
N GLN A 101 -9.53 -7.61 -21.80
CA GLN A 101 -8.55 -7.92 -22.85
C GLN A 101 -7.86 -9.27 -22.60
N PHE A 102 -7.47 -9.54 -21.35
CA PHE A 102 -6.84 -10.81 -20.99
C PHE A 102 -7.81 -11.99 -21.10
N ALA A 103 -9.09 -11.79 -20.78
CA ALA A 103 -10.13 -12.81 -20.96
C ALA A 103 -10.35 -13.14 -22.45
N GLU A 104 -10.37 -12.13 -23.31
CA GLU A 104 -10.48 -12.29 -24.76
C GLU A 104 -9.30 -13.07 -25.33
N LEU A 105 -8.06 -12.66 -25.01
CA LEU A 105 -6.85 -13.39 -25.44
C LEU A 105 -6.83 -14.85 -24.95
N LYS A 106 -7.35 -15.11 -23.74
CA LYS A 106 -7.46 -16.47 -23.20
C LYS A 106 -8.50 -17.31 -23.93
N MET A 107 -9.60 -16.69 -24.39
CA MET A 107 -10.62 -17.36 -25.18
C MET A 107 -10.11 -17.68 -26.58
N GLU A 108 -9.47 -16.73 -27.26
CA GLU A 108 -8.83 -16.96 -28.57
C GLU A 108 -7.81 -18.11 -28.49
N LEU A 109 -7.00 -18.14 -27.42
CA LEU A 109 -6.06 -19.23 -27.18
C LEU A 109 -6.75 -20.58 -26.89
N ALA A 110 -7.94 -20.57 -26.30
CA ALA A 110 -8.73 -21.78 -26.08
C ALA A 110 -9.36 -22.28 -27.39
N GLU A 111 -9.88 -21.37 -28.22
CA GLU A 111 -10.41 -21.68 -29.56
C GLU A 111 -9.33 -22.29 -30.46
N LEU A 112 -8.14 -21.69 -30.49
CA LEU A 112 -6.97 -22.25 -31.20
C LEU A 112 -6.57 -23.64 -30.69
N LYS A 113 -6.91 -23.98 -29.44
CA LYS A 113 -6.67 -25.29 -28.82
C LYS A 113 -7.88 -26.24 -28.91
N GLY A 114 -8.97 -25.84 -29.57
CA GLY A 114 -10.19 -26.63 -29.69
C GLY A 114 -10.98 -26.78 -28.38
N GLN A 115 -10.82 -25.84 -27.44
CA GLN A 115 -11.51 -25.83 -26.15
C GLN A 115 -12.55 -24.71 -26.12
N SER A 116 -13.78 -24.99 -25.66
CA SER A 116 -14.80 -23.95 -25.44
C SER A 116 -14.82 -23.52 -23.96
N PHE A 117 -14.84 -22.21 -23.72
CA PHE A 117 -15.00 -21.64 -22.38
C PHE A 117 -15.83 -20.36 -22.46
N SER A 118 -16.64 -20.10 -21.43
CA SER A 118 -17.39 -18.85 -21.32
C SER A 118 -16.56 -17.74 -20.67
N ARG A 119 -16.72 -16.50 -21.16
CA ARG A 119 -16.08 -15.29 -20.62
C ARG A 119 -16.37 -15.10 -19.12
N GLU A 120 -17.57 -15.50 -18.71
CA GLU A 120 -18.05 -15.33 -17.34
C GLU A 120 -17.42 -16.32 -16.36
N ASP A 121 -17.19 -17.57 -16.78
CA ASP A 121 -16.46 -18.55 -15.99
C ASP A 121 -15.01 -18.13 -15.74
N TYR A 122 -14.40 -17.48 -16.73
CA TYR A 122 -13.05 -16.95 -16.61
C TYR A 122 -12.96 -15.83 -15.56
N ARG A 123 -13.85 -14.83 -15.66
CA ARG A 123 -13.94 -13.74 -14.68
C ARG A 123 -14.14 -14.27 -13.26
N LYS A 124 -15.01 -15.27 -13.06
CA LYS A 124 -15.23 -15.92 -11.76
C LYS A 124 -13.97 -16.62 -11.23
N LYS A 125 -13.31 -17.45 -12.05
CA LYS A 125 -12.07 -18.15 -11.66
C LYS A 125 -10.93 -17.19 -11.35
N LEU A 126 -10.77 -16.12 -12.11
CA LEU A 126 -9.69 -15.15 -11.92
C LEU A 126 -9.93 -14.29 -10.67
N SER A 127 -11.17 -13.85 -10.44
CA SER A 127 -11.58 -13.15 -9.22
C SER A 127 -11.33 -14.02 -7.97
N ALA A 128 -11.67 -15.32 -8.04
CA ALA A 128 -11.40 -16.26 -6.96
C ALA A 128 -9.89 -16.44 -6.69
N LYS A 129 -9.07 -16.58 -7.73
CA LYS A 129 -7.60 -16.67 -7.60
C LYS A 129 -6.98 -15.40 -7.00
N LEU A 130 -7.45 -14.23 -7.42
CA LEU A 130 -7.00 -12.95 -6.87
C LEU A 130 -7.36 -12.81 -5.39
N LYS A 131 -8.58 -13.18 -5.00
CA LYS A 131 -9.01 -13.19 -3.59
C LYS A 131 -8.16 -14.14 -2.75
N ALA A 132 -7.91 -15.36 -3.24
CA ALA A 132 -7.08 -16.34 -2.53
C ALA A 132 -5.65 -15.82 -2.31
N LYS A 133 -5.07 -15.11 -3.29
CA LYS A 133 -3.72 -14.55 -3.19
C LYS A 133 -3.62 -13.33 -2.27
N LEU A 134 -4.73 -12.63 -2.02
CA LEU A 134 -4.79 -11.49 -1.09
C LEU A 134 -5.09 -11.90 0.36
N GLN A 135 -5.56 -13.13 0.58
CA GLN A 135 -5.89 -13.68 1.91
C GLN A 135 -4.82 -14.63 2.45
N GLY A 136 -3.74 -14.87 1.71
CA GLY A 136 -2.65 -15.74 2.10
C GLY A 136 -1.31 -15.25 1.56
N ASP A 137 -0.64 -14.41 2.36
CA ASP A 137 0.81 -14.32 2.60
C ASP A 137 1.04 -13.46 3.85
#